data_AF-A0A9D9H0A3-F1
#
_entry.id   AF-A0A9D9H0A3-F1
#
_cell.length_a   1.000
_cell.length_b   1.000
_cell.length_c   1.000
_cell.angle_alpha   90.00
_cell.angle_beta   90.00
_cell.angle_gamma   90.00
#
_symmetry.space_group_name_H-M   'P 1'
#
loop_
_entity.id
_entity.type
_entity.pdbx_description
1 polymer ?
#
loop_
_entity_poly.entity_id
_entity_poly.type
_entity_poly.pdbx_seq_one_letter_code
_entity_poly.pdbx_strand_id
1 'polypeptide(L)'
;MKIQKIEFTPHLQMINRKKEENRSVAQSNNLKYNTFAYKDFNINFTARLFRTPENFYAQPFNQNGMPQTMKEYLYDDFDDRQKMPPAQMLKLVFDDINETKSLEQVKQIFPEEPLFAKLTDKPNRNSRTGILAEIELMKDENKPLFKDGTNHLGMYILKKIYQEGKTLKEINTDFEKDITSDYKGLSPIQYETLSAYGIKYPNNSFWKSLTATREEFPY
;
A
#
# COMPACT_ATOMS: atom_id res chain seq x y z
N MET A 1 50.60 32.71 6.71
CA MET A 1 49.55 32.29 5.76
C MET A 1 48.68 33.49 5.43
N LYS A 2 48.58 33.87 4.15
CA LYS A 2 47.66 34.92 3.66
C LYS A 2 46.70 34.23 2.68
N ILE A 3 45.40 34.35 2.95
CA ILE A 3 44.33 33.77 2.11
C ILE A 3 43.99 34.83 1.05
N GLN A 4 44.13 34.48 -0.23
CA GLN A 4 43.60 35.30 -1.34
C GLN A 4 42.17 34.87 -1.65
N LYS A 5 41.25 35.84 -1.63
CA LYS A 5 39.86 35.67 -2.07
C LYS A 5 39.83 35.58 -3.59
N ILE A 6 39.18 34.54 -4.13
CA ILE A 6 38.86 34.44 -5.55
C ILE A 6 37.48 35.07 -5.73
N GLU A 7 37.41 36.15 -6.48
CA GLU A 7 36.14 36.74 -6.94
C GLU A 7 35.71 36.08 -8.24
N PHE A 8 34.52 35.48 -8.24
CA PHE A 8 33.93 34.86 -9.43
C PHE A 8 33.02 35.88 -10.14
N THR A 9 33.42 36.31 -11.33
CA THR A 9 32.56 37.06 -12.26
C THR A 9 32.00 36.06 -13.30
N PRO A 10 30.68 35.85 -13.39
CA PRO A 10 30.12 34.98 -14.42
C PRO A 10 30.10 35.69 -15.77
N HIS A 11 30.79 35.13 -16.75
CA HIS A 11 30.77 35.58 -18.14
C HIS A 11 29.43 35.19 -18.78
N LEU A 12 28.54 36.16 -18.97
CA LEU A 12 27.36 36.04 -19.84
C LEU A 12 27.84 35.96 -21.30
N GLN A 13 27.67 34.81 -21.94
CA GLN A 13 27.73 34.72 -23.40
C GLN A 13 26.32 34.91 -23.97
N MET A 14 26.06 36.12 -24.43
CA MET A 14 24.96 36.42 -25.35
C MET A 14 25.34 35.93 -26.75
N ILE A 15 24.54 35.04 -27.33
CA ILE A 15 24.57 34.76 -28.76
C ILE A 15 23.23 35.25 -29.34
N ASN A 16 23.29 36.40 -29.98
CA ASN A 16 22.24 36.91 -30.87
C ASN A 16 22.83 36.97 -32.29
N ARG A 17 22.35 36.12 -33.20
CA ARG A 17 22.31 36.42 -34.64
C ARG A 17 21.08 35.74 -35.28
N LYS A 18 20.08 36.56 -35.63
CA LYS A 18 19.11 36.31 -36.72
C LYS A 18 19.92 36.40 -38.05
N LYS A 19 19.63 35.67 -39.13
CA LYS A 19 18.39 35.64 -39.92
C LYS A 19 18.58 34.61 -41.07
N GLU A 20 17.60 33.74 -41.35
CA GLU A 20 17.12 33.40 -42.72
C GLU A 20 15.99 32.35 -42.73
N GLU A 21 14.87 32.79 -43.33
CA GLU A 21 13.79 32.16 -44.11
C GLU A 21 13.21 30.75 -43.85
N ASN A 22 11.91 30.79 -43.49
CA ASN A 22 10.78 29.96 -43.94
C ASN A 22 10.98 28.47 -44.25
N ARG A 23 10.49 27.61 -43.33
CA ARG A 23 9.62 26.46 -43.65
C ARG A 23 8.85 26.02 -42.39
N SER A 24 7.54 25.96 -42.51
CA SER A 24 6.59 25.52 -41.50
C SER A 24 6.71 24.01 -41.24
N VAL A 25 7.00 23.63 -39.99
CA VAL A 25 6.62 22.33 -39.43
C VAL A 25 6.19 22.59 -37.99
N ALA A 26 4.91 22.38 -37.70
CA ALA A 26 4.40 22.35 -36.34
C ALA A 26 5.06 21.17 -35.59
N GLN A 27 6.03 21.47 -34.73
CA GLN A 27 6.55 20.51 -33.75
C GLN A 27 5.88 20.81 -32.42
N SER A 28 5.10 19.84 -31.94
CA SER A 28 4.56 19.80 -30.59
C SER A 28 5.70 19.99 -29.58
N ASN A 29 5.62 21.04 -28.77
CA ASN A 29 6.53 21.27 -27.66
C ASN A 29 6.33 20.18 -26.59
N ASN A 30 7.04 19.06 -26.72
CA ASN A 30 7.30 18.17 -25.60
C ASN A 30 8.25 18.91 -24.65
N LEU A 31 7.70 19.55 -23.63
CA LEU A 31 8.44 20.09 -22.49
C LEU A 31 9.09 18.91 -21.74
N LYS A 32 10.27 18.47 -22.18
CA LYS A 32 11.14 17.60 -21.40
C LYS A 32 11.70 18.41 -20.24
N TYR A 33 11.00 18.37 -19.11
CA TYR A 33 11.48 18.91 -17.85
C TYR A 33 12.67 18.07 -17.38
N ASN A 34 13.88 18.52 -17.69
CA ASN A 34 15.11 17.88 -17.25
C ASN A 34 15.51 18.48 -15.90
N THR A 35 14.99 17.91 -14.81
CA THR A 35 15.42 18.30 -13.46
C THR A 35 16.87 17.87 -13.29
N PHE A 36 17.76 18.82 -12.96
CA PHE A 36 19.15 18.54 -12.62
C PHE A 36 19.21 17.58 -11.43
N ALA A 37 19.38 16.30 -11.70
CA ALA A 37 19.61 15.28 -10.70
C ALA A 37 21.12 15.12 -10.50
N TYR A 38 21.58 15.34 -9.26
CA TYR A 38 22.96 15.04 -8.88
C TYR A 38 23.21 13.53 -9.05
N LYS A 39 24.06 13.19 -10.02
CA LYS A 39 24.57 11.83 -10.24
C LYS A 39 25.87 11.65 -9.46
N ASP A 40 25.77 11.48 -8.15
CA ASP A 40 26.88 10.90 -7.38
C ASP A 40 26.49 9.47 -6.98
N PHE A 41 27.36 8.51 -7.28
CA PHE A 41 27.24 7.06 -7.01
C PHE A 41 26.23 6.23 -7.82
N ASN A 42 25.81 6.67 -9.00
CA ASN A 42 24.87 5.91 -9.87
C ASN A 42 23.51 5.60 -9.20
N ILE A 43 23.17 6.34 -8.13
CA ILE A 43 21.87 6.27 -7.45
C ILE A 43 21.18 7.61 -7.64
N ASN A 44 20.04 7.58 -8.34
CA ASN A 44 19.27 8.78 -8.63
C ASN A 44 18.23 8.99 -7.52
N PHE A 45 18.53 9.84 -6.53
CA PHE A 45 17.67 10.07 -5.35
C PHE A 45 16.53 11.08 -5.57
N THR A 46 16.30 11.57 -6.80
CA THR A 46 15.33 12.64 -7.12
C THR A 46 14.06 12.16 -7.83
N ALA A 47 13.92 10.88 -8.15
CA ALA A 47 12.69 10.35 -8.71
C ALA A 47 11.86 9.74 -7.58
N ARG A 48 10.67 10.30 -7.30
CA ARG A 48 9.57 9.50 -6.76
C ARG A 48 9.49 8.23 -7.64
N LEU A 49 9.82 7.08 -7.06
CA LEU A 49 10.22 5.87 -7.80
C LEU A 49 9.07 5.23 -8.61
N PHE A 50 7.87 5.79 -8.53
CA PHE A 50 6.66 5.23 -9.14
C PHE A 50 5.86 6.34 -9.85
N ARG A 51 6.39 6.87 -10.96
CA ARG A 51 5.68 7.91 -11.73
C ARG A 51 4.40 7.40 -12.41
N THR A 52 4.24 6.09 -12.55
CA THR A 52 3.06 5.44 -13.12
C THR A 52 2.83 4.09 -12.45
N PRO A 53 1.59 3.58 -12.43
CA PRO A 53 1.31 2.22 -11.99
C PRO A 53 2.10 1.17 -12.77
N GLU A 54 2.35 1.39 -14.06
CA GLU A 54 3.14 0.50 -14.90
C GLU A 54 4.56 0.29 -14.34
N ASN A 55 5.20 1.37 -13.86
CA ASN A 55 6.52 1.30 -13.25
C ASN A 55 6.51 0.47 -11.96
N PHE A 56 5.40 0.50 -11.20
CA PHE A 56 5.23 -0.34 -10.01
C PHE A 56 5.21 -1.81 -10.39
N TYR A 57 4.44 -2.19 -11.41
CA TYR A 57 4.34 -3.58 -11.85
C TYR A 57 5.54 -4.06 -12.66
N ALA A 58 6.35 -3.16 -13.22
CA ALA A 58 7.60 -3.51 -13.87
C ALA A 58 8.71 -3.95 -12.89
N GLN A 59 8.56 -3.65 -11.59
CA GLN A 59 9.60 -4.00 -10.60
C GLN A 59 9.57 -5.50 -10.28
N PRO A 60 10.71 -6.23 -10.39
CA PRO A 60 10.75 -7.67 -10.14
C PRO A 60 10.29 -8.08 -8.73
N PHE A 61 10.61 -7.27 -7.71
CA PHE A 61 10.17 -7.55 -6.34
C PHE A 61 8.66 -7.36 -6.14
N ASN A 62 8.02 -6.49 -6.93
CA ASN A 62 6.57 -6.35 -6.90
C ASN A 62 5.90 -7.50 -7.65
N GLN A 63 6.40 -7.89 -8.83
CA GLN A 63 5.88 -9.03 -9.58
C GLN A 63 5.95 -10.35 -8.81
N ASN A 64 7.04 -10.55 -8.06
CA ASN A 64 7.26 -11.76 -7.28
C ASN A 64 6.58 -11.72 -5.91
N GLY A 65 6.40 -10.52 -5.33
CA GLY A 65 5.86 -10.34 -3.98
C GLY A 65 4.34 -10.10 -3.93
N MET A 66 3.71 -9.85 -5.07
CA MET A 66 2.27 -9.64 -5.19
C MET A 66 1.47 -10.88 -4.75
N PRO A 67 0.30 -10.71 -4.12
CA PRO A 67 -0.64 -11.81 -3.87
C PRO A 67 -0.97 -12.59 -5.14
N GLN A 68 -1.21 -13.90 -5.02
CA GLN A 68 -1.40 -14.77 -6.18
C GLN A 68 -2.65 -14.38 -6.98
N THR A 69 -3.75 -14.09 -6.29
CA THR A 69 -5.01 -13.64 -6.91
C THR A 69 -4.83 -12.34 -7.69
N MET A 70 -4.05 -11.41 -7.13
CA MET A 70 -3.76 -10.13 -7.76
C MET A 70 -2.84 -10.29 -8.97
N LYS A 71 -1.94 -11.26 -8.90
CA LYS A 71 -1.03 -11.62 -9.98
C LYS A 71 -1.79 -12.21 -11.16
N GLU A 72 -2.68 -13.16 -10.92
CA GLU A 72 -3.55 -13.76 -11.93
C GLU A 72 -4.38 -12.68 -12.62
N TYR A 73 -5.07 -11.86 -11.84
CA TYR A 73 -5.82 -10.74 -12.38
C TYR A 73 -4.92 -9.80 -13.20
N LEU A 74 -3.74 -9.41 -12.71
CA LEU A 74 -2.86 -8.52 -13.50
C LEU A 74 -2.47 -9.14 -14.84
N TYR A 75 -2.14 -10.44 -14.90
CA TYR A 75 -1.61 -11.06 -16.12
C TYR A 75 -2.66 -11.56 -17.11
N ASP A 76 -3.93 -11.68 -16.71
CA ASP A 76 -5.03 -11.97 -17.63
C ASP A 76 -5.19 -10.92 -18.73
N ASP A 77 -4.92 -9.65 -18.40
CA ASP A 77 -4.96 -8.51 -19.33
C ASP A 77 -3.89 -7.49 -18.94
N PHE A 78 -2.64 -7.91 -19.07
CA PHE A 78 -1.49 -7.14 -18.58
C PHE A 78 -1.40 -5.75 -19.20
N ASP A 79 -1.66 -5.63 -20.50
CA ASP A 79 -1.46 -4.38 -21.24
C ASP A 79 -2.33 -3.23 -20.70
N ASP A 80 -3.55 -3.54 -20.25
CA ASP A 80 -4.46 -2.56 -19.67
C ASP A 80 -4.37 -2.52 -18.14
N ARG A 81 -4.28 -3.67 -17.47
CA ARG A 81 -4.30 -3.75 -16.00
C ARG A 81 -3.03 -3.20 -15.36
N GLN A 82 -1.89 -3.18 -16.05
CA GLN A 82 -0.67 -2.53 -15.56
C GLN A 82 -0.82 -1.00 -15.37
N LYS A 83 -1.82 -0.37 -15.99
CA LYS A 83 -2.09 1.05 -15.84
C LYS A 83 -2.92 1.35 -14.58
N MET A 84 -3.46 0.33 -13.90
CA MET A 84 -4.30 0.49 -12.71
C MET A 84 -3.46 0.77 -11.46
N PRO A 85 -3.77 1.80 -10.66
CA PRO A 85 -3.16 2.03 -9.36
C PRO A 85 -3.09 0.76 -8.49
N PRO A 86 -1.93 0.43 -7.91
CA PRO A 86 -1.76 -0.80 -7.12
C PRO A 86 -2.72 -0.97 -5.95
N ALA A 87 -3.10 0.14 -5.30
CA ALA A 87 -4.06 0.11 -4.20
C ALA A 87 -5.50 -0.13 -4.70
N GLN A 88 -5.87 0.43 -5.86
CA GLN A 88 -7.14 0.13 -6.52
C GLN A 88 -7.20 -1.34 -6.93
N MET A 89 -6.11 -1.86 -7.49
CA MET A 89 -5.97 -3.26 -7.89
C MET A 89 -6.15 -4.20 -6.70
N LEU A 90 -5.48 -3.93 -5.57
CA LEU A 90 -5.64 -4.72 -4.34
C LEU A 90 -7.12 -4.74 -3.90
N LYS A 91 -7.76 -3.57 -3.84
CA LYS A 91 -9.16 -3.45 -3.41
C LYS A 91 -10.10 -4.22 -4.32
N LEU A 92 -9.94 -4.06 -5.64
CA LEU A 92 -10.79 -4.68 -6.65
C LEU A 92 -10.69 -6.20 -6.63
N VAL A 93 -9.46 -6.73 -6.61
CA VAL A 93 -9.22 -8.19 -6.64
C VAL A 93 -9.81 -8.89 -5.42
N PHE A 94 -9.84 -8.20 -4.28
CA PHE A 94 -10.32 -8.77 -3.03
C PHE A 94 -11.70 -8.24 -2.62
N ASP A 95 -12.46 -7.59 -3.52
CA ASP A 95 -13.72 -6.91 -3.19
C ASP A 95 -14.75 -7.86 -2.56
N ASP A 96 -14.79 -9.12 -2.97
CA ASP A 96 -15.68 -10.16 -2.43
C ASP A 96 -15.50 -10.36 -0.90
N ILE A 97 -14.36 -9.96 -0.31
CA ILE A 97 -14.17 -9.95 1.16
C ILE A 97 -15.24 -9.07 1.84
N ASN A 98 -15.72 -8.01 1.19
CA ASN A 98 -16.76 -7.14 1.74
C ASN A 98 -18.08 -7.88 1.96
N GLU A 99 -18.39 -8.84 1.10
CA GLU A 99 -19.64 -9.63 1.13
C GLU A 99 -19.59 -10.78 2.14
N THR A 100 -18.38 -11.16 2.58
CA THR A 100 -18.20 -12.24 3.57
C THR A 100 -18.48 -11.80 5.00
N LYS A 101 -18.96 -12.75 5.80
CA LYS A 101 -19.24 -12.57 7.24
C LYS A 101 -18.22 -13.28 8.14
N SER A 102 -17.39 -14.16 7.59
CA SER A 102 -16.42 -14.93 8.35
C SER A 102 -15.15 -15.22 7.54
N LEU A 103 -14.04 -15.46 8.22
CA LEU A 103 -12.75 -15.78 7.63
C LEU A 103 -12.75 -17.14 6.93
N GLU A 104 -13.57 -18.09 7.41
CA GLU A 104 -13.79 -19.36 6.72
C GLU A 104 -14.45 -19.19 5.36
N GLN A 105 -15.40 -18.25 5.21
CA GLN A 105 -16.01 -17.92 3.92
C GLN A 105 -14.99 -17.31 2.96
N VAL A 106 -14.12 -16.41 3.44
CA VAL A 106 -13.04 -15.84 2.61
C VAL A 106 -12.16 -16.94 2.03
N LYS A 107 -11.79 -17.93 2.85
CA LYS A 107 -11.00 -19.07 2.39
C LYS A 107 -11.71 -19.91 1.32
N GLN A 108 -13.04 -19.97 1.34
CA GLN A 108 -13.83 -20.69 0.33
C GLN A 108 -13.91 -19.90 -0.99
N ILE A 109 -14.02 -18.58 -0.94
CA ILE A 109 -14.09 -17.71 -2.12
C ILE A 109 -12.73 -17.60 -2.81
N PHE A 110 -11.64 -17.62 -2.04
CA PHE A 110 -10.27 -17.52 -2.53
C PHE A 110 -9.47 -18.81 -2.22
N PRO A 111 -9.83 -19.97 -2.80
CA PRO A 111 -9.22 -21.25 -2.46
C PRO A 111 -7.75 -21.34 -2.89
N GLU A 112 -7.39 -20.65 -3.97
CA GLU A 112 -6.04 -20.65 -4.55
C GLU A 112 -5.12 -19.60 -3.92
N GLU A 113 -5.62 -18.70 -3.06
CA GLU A 113 -4.81 -17.64 -2.44
C GLU A 113 -4.01 -18.17 -1.23
N PRO A 114 -2.67 -18.30 -1.32
CA PRO A 114 -1.87 -18.90 -0.25
C PRO A 114 -1.87 -18.06 1.03
N LEU A 115 -2.11 -16.75 0.92
CA LEU A 115 -2.24 -15.85 2.08
C LEU A 115 -3.47 -16.19 2.93
N PHE A 116 -4.51 -16.80 2.34
CA PHE A 116 -5.77 -17.10 3.02
C PHE A 116 -5.93 -18.57 3.44
N ALA A 117 -5.02 -19.44 3.01
CA ALA A 117 -5.08 -20.88 3.31
C ALA A 117 -5.17 -21.22 4.81
N LYS A 118 -4.64 -20.37 5.69
CA LYS A 118 -4.60 -20.57 7.15
C LYS A 118 -5.60 -19.73 7.94
N LEU A 119 -6.50 -19.01 7.27
CA LEU A 119 -7.54 -18.23 7.94
C LEU A 119 -8.43 -19.11 8.81
N THR A 120 -8.79 -18.60 9.99
CA THR A 120 -9.65 -19.28 10.96
C THR A 120 -10.48 -18.25 11.75
N ASP A 121 -11.77 -18.53 11.94
CA ASP A 121 -12.64 -17.72 12.81
C ASP A 121 -12.35 -17.92 14.30
N LYS A 122 -11.73 -19.06 14.63
CA LYS A 122 -11.30 -19.40 16.00
C LYS A 122 -9.81 -19.10 16.12
N PRO A 123 -9.43 -18.01 16.78
CA PRO A 123 -8.02 -17.66 16.91
C PRO A 123 -7.29 -18.69 17.77
N ASN A 124 -6.10 -19.13 17.35
CA ASN A 124 -5.30 -20.04 18.16
C ASN A 124 -4.73 -19.30 19.38
N ARG A 125 -5.19 -19.67 20.57
CA ARG A 125 -4.82 -19.01 21.84
C ARG A 125 -3.71 -19.76 22.54
N ASN A 126 -2.47 -19.33 22.32
CA ASN A 126 -1.34 -19.80 23.13
C ASN A 126 -1.12 -18.94 24.40
N SER A 127 -1.67 -17.72 24.48
CA SER A 127 -1.52 -16.81 25.62
C SER A 127 -2.86 -16.42 26.25
N ARG A 128 -2.87 -16.24 27.58
CA ARG A 128 -3.98 -15.67 28.36
C ARG A 128 -3.96 -14.14 28.42
N THR A 129 -3.12 -13.51 27.61
CA THR A 129 -2.82 -12.08 27.64
C THR A 129 -2.98 -11.49 26.24
N GLY A 130 -3.25 -10.18 26.19
CA GLY A 130 -3.45 -9.41 24.95
C GLY A 130 -4.92 -9.24 24.58
N ILE A 131 -5.14 -8.48 23.50
CA ILE A 131 -6.47 -8.04 23.04
C ILE A 131 -7.50 -9.18 22.90
N LEU A 132 -7.08 -10.37 22.47
CA LEU A 132 -7.98 -11.51 22.29
C LEU A 132 -8.53 -12.08 23.60
N ALA A 133 -7.75 -11.98 24.68
CA ALA A 133 -8.18 -12.37 26.01
C ALA A 133 -9.04 -11.27 26.65
N GLU A 134 -8.64 -10.01 26.47
CA GLU A 134 -9.39 -8.86 27.00
C GLU A 134 -10.79 -8.75 26.38
N ILE A 135 -10.91 -8.91 25.05
CA ILE A 135 -12.22 -8.92 24.36
C ILE A 135 -13.11 -10.04 24.90
N GLU A 136 -12.55 -11.22 25.19
CA GLU A 136 -13.33 -12.33 25.73
C GLU A 136 -13.80 -12.06 27.17
N LEU A 137 -12.93 -11.48 28.01
CA LEU A 137 -13.27 -11.09 29.37
C LEU A 137 -14.36 -10.00 29.42
N MET A 138 -14.33 -9.09 28.44
CA MET A 138 -15.30 -7.99 28.32
C MET A 138 -16.52 -8.35 27.47
N LYS A 139 -16.60 -9.58 26.95
CA LYS A 139 -17.65 -9.97 26.00
C LYS A 139 -19.03 -9.91 26.66
N ASP A 140 -19.91 -9.08 26.12
CA ASP A 140 -21.32 -9.01 26.46
C ASP A 140 -22.14 -9.30 25.19
N GLU A 141 -23.07 -10.25 25.26
CA GLU A 141 -23.88 -10.67 24.10
C GLU A 141 -24.78 -9.55 23.57
N ASN A 142 -25.09 -8.55 24.41
CA ASN A 142 -25.95 -7.42 24.05
C ASN A 142 -25.17 -6.21 23.49
N LYS A 143 -23.84 -6.27 23.45
CA LYS A 143 -23.00 -5.11 23.09
C LYS A 143 -22.00 -5.47 21.99
N PRO A 144 -22.04 -4.79 20.84
CA PRO A 144 -21.10 -5.06 19.77
C PRO A 144 -19.70 -4.52 20.09
N LEU A 145 -18.66 -5.20 19.62
CA LEU A 145 -17.26 -4.77 19.71
C LEU A 145 -17.04 -3.47 18.94
N PHE A 146 -17.61 -3.38 17.74
CA PHE A 146 -17.44 -2.25 16.83
C PHE A 146 -18.72 -1.41 16.72
N LYS A 147 -18.54 -0.13 16.41
CA LYS A 147 -19.64 0.85 16.24
C LYS A 147 -20.58 0.51 15.08
N ASP A 148 -20.14 -0.29 14.14
CA ASP A 148 -20.96 -0.79 13.01
C ASP A 148 -21.89 -1.95 13.40
N GLY A 149 -21.86 -2.39 14.66
CA GLY A 149 -22.67 -3.48 15.18
C GLY A 149 -22.02 -4.86 15.04
N THR A 150 -20.80 -4.94 14.50
CA THR A 150 -20.10 -6.22 14.32
C THR A 150 -19.23 -6.59 15.51
N ASN A 151 -18.91 -7.88 15.61
CA ASN A 151 -18.10 -8.46 16.68
C ASN A 151 -16.79 -9.10 16.19
N HIS A 152 -16.58 -9.14 14.87
CA HIS A 152 -15.60 -10.02 14.26
C HIS A 152 -14.26 -9.32 14.05
N LEU A 153 -13.39 -9.32 15.08
CA LEU A 153 -12.07 -8.69 15.00
C LEU A 153 -11.22 -9.20 13.83
N GLY A 154 -11.22 -10.51 13.56
CA GLY A 154 -10.48 -11.10 12.44
C GLY A 154 -10.89 -10.50 11.08
N MET A 155 -12.19 -10.44 10.78
CA MET A 155 -12.72 -9.82 9.57
C MET A 155 -12.43 -8.32 9.50
N TYR A 156 -12.53 -7.60 10.62
CA TYR A 156 -12.16 -6.19 10.68
C TYR A 156 -10.69 -6.00 10.25
N ILE A 157 -9.76 -6.75 10.83
CA ILE A 157 -8.33 -6.67 10.48
C ILE A 157 -8.11 -7.02 9.01
N LEU A 158 -8.74 -8.10 8.53
CA LEU A 158 -8.57 -8.55 7.15
C LEU A 158 -9.04 -7.49 6.15
N LYS A 159 -10.21 -6.88 6.37
CA LYS A 159 -10.73 -5.78 5.55
C LYS A 159 -9.78 -4.58 5.57
N LYS A 160 -9.28 -4.16 6.72
CA LYS A 160 -8.32 -3.05 6.78
C LYS A 160 -7.04 -3.31 5.97
N ILE A 161 -6.55 -4.55 5.92
CA ILE A 161 -5.36 -4.90 5.13
C ILE A 161 -5.68 -4.95 3.64
N TYR A 162 -6.66 -5.77 3.23
CA TYR A 162 -6.86 -6.13 1.82
C TYR A 162 -7.82 -5.20 1.08
N GLN A 163 -8.69 -4.46 1.78
CA GLN A 163 -9.60 -3.47 1.18
C GLN A 163 -9.08 -2.04 1.30
N GLU A 164 -8.38 -1.73 2.39
CA GLU A 164 -7.91 -0.36 2.66
C GLU A 164 -6.38 -0.20 2.54
N GLY A 165 -5.62 -1.29 2.38
CA GLY A 165 -4.17 -1.23 2.23
C GLY A 165 -3.44 -0.72 3.48
N LYS A 166 -4.01 -0.91 4.68
CA LYS A 166 -3.52 -0.31 5.93
C LYS A 166 -2.46 -1.13 6.64
N THR A 167 -1.48 -0.43 7.20
CA THR A 167 -0.45 -1.00 8.07
C THR A 167 -1.00 -1.25 9.48
N LEU A 168 -0.32 -2.09 10.27
CA LEU A 168 -0.74 -2.40 11.64
C LEU A 168 -0.89 -1.14 12.52
N LYS A 169 -0.03 -0.13 12.31
CA LYS A 169 -0.10 1.15 13.03
C LYS A 169 -1.39 1.92 12.70
N GLU A 170 -1.79 1.92 11.43
CA GLU A 170 -3.01 2.57 10.96
C GLU A 170 -4.24 1.82 11.44
N ILE A 171 -4.20 0.49 11.38
CA ILE A 171 -5.25 -0.38 11.91
C ILE A 171 -5.48 -0.10 13.38
N ASN A 172 -4.43 0.05 14.19
CA ASN A 172 -4.57 0.40 15.60
C ASN A 172 -5.17 1.80 15.81
N THR A 173 -4.75 2.79 15.00
CA THR A 173 -5.33 4.15 15.05
C THR A 173 -6.82 4.14 14.73
N ASP A 174 -7.24 3.34 13.76
CA ASP A 174 -8.65 3.18 13.41
C ASP A 174 -9.39 2.36 14.46
N PHE A 175 -8.77 1.31 14.98
CA PHE A 175 -9.36 0.42 15.98
C PHE A 175 -9.81 1.20 17.22
N GLU A 176 -8.96 2.09 17.74
CA GLU A 176 -9.33 2.98 18.86
C GLU A 176 -10.56 3.86 18.59
N LYS A 177 -10.80 4.21 17.31
CA LYS A 177 -11.94 5.01 16.88
C LYS A 177 -13.17 4.17 16.58
N ASP A 178 -12.99 2.95 16.11
CA ASP A 178 -14.06 2.10 15.59
C ASP A 178 -14.68 1.20 16.66
N ILE A 179 -13.99 0.96 17.78
CA ILE A 179 -14.55 0.24 18.94
C ILE A 179 -15.65 1.03 19.64
N THR A 180 -16.60 0.30 20.23
CA THR A 180 -17.65 0.90 21.08
C THR A 180 -17.09 1.35 22.44
N SER A 181 -17.84 2.20 23.14
CA SER A 181 -17.45 2.74 24.44
C SER A 181 -17.24 1.68 25.51
N ASP A 182 -17.93 0.55 25.40
CA ASP A 182 -17.86 -0.57 26.35
C ASP A 182 -16.53 -1.33 26.28
N TYR A 183 -15.82 -1.24 25.15
CA TYR A 183 -14.54 -1.90 24.91
C TYR A 183 -13.36 -0.91 24.96
N LYS A 184 -13.54 0.28 25.55
CA LYS A 184 -12.44 1.23 25.74
C LYS A 184 -11.37 0.67 26.68
N GLY A 185 -10.11 0.91 26.32
CA GLY A 185 -8.96 0.48 27.12
C GLY A 185 -8.39 -0.89 26.75
N LEU A 186 -8.87 -1.51 25.66
CA LEU A 186 -8.24 -2.68 25.07
C LEU A 186 -6.79 -2.37 24.64
N SER A 187 -5.93 -3.36 24.81
CA SER A 187 -4.57 -3.38 24.29
C SER A 187 -4.56 -3.26 22.76
N PRO A 188 -3.51 -2.67 22.16
CA PRO A 188 -3.40 -2.58 20.71
C PRO A 188 -3.31 -3.98 20.07
N ILE A 189 -3.77 -4.08 18.83
CA ILE A 189 -3.60 -5.24 17.96
C ILE A 189 -2.11 -5.42 17.66
N GLN A 190 -1.61 -6.63 17.88
CA GLN A 190 -0.22 -7.01 17.62
C GLN A 190 -0.13 -8.06 16.49
N TYR A 191 1.08 -8.33 15.97
CA TYR A 191 1.27 -9.34 14.93
C TYR A 191 0.88 -10.75 15.38
N GLU A 192 0.97 -11.03 16.67
CA GLU A 192 0.49 -12.23 17.34
C GLU A 192 -1.02 -12.39 17.19
N THR A 193 -1.77 -11.27 17.22
CA THR A 193 -3.22 -11.27 16.99
C THR A 193 -3.54 -11.66 15.55
N LEU A 194 -2.81 -11.12 14.58
CA LEU A 194 -2.96 -11.49 13.16
C LEU A 194 -2.63 -12.98 12.95
N SER A 195 -1.50 -13.42 13.50
CA SER A 195 -1.04 -14.81 13.43
C SER A 195 -2.05 -15.78 14.04
N ALA A 196 -2.71 -15.40 15.14
CA ALA A 196 -3.73 -16.23 15.78
C ALA A 196 -4.93 -16.50 14.86
N TYR A 197 -5.33 -15.53 14.04
CA TYR A 197 -6.36 -15.69 13.00
C TYR A 197 -5.83 -16.26 11.68
N GLY A 198 -4.52 -16.52 11.58
CA GLY A 198 -3.86 -16.94 10.35
C GLY A 198 -3.74 -15.82 9.30
N ILE A 199 -4.01 -14.57 9.67
CA ILE A 199 -3.94 -13.41 8.78
C ILE A 199 -2.48 -13.05 8.54
N LYS A 200 -2.13 -12.83 7.27
CA LYS A 200 -0.80 -12.39 6.85
C LYS A 200 -0.91 -11.14 6.00
N TYR A 201 0.13 -10.32 6.06
CA TYR A 201 0.36 -9.31 5.01
C TYR A 201 0.89 -9.99 3.74
N PRO A 202 0.71 -9.35 2.57
CA PRO A 202 1.47 -9.68 1.38
C PRO A 202 2.99 -9.64 1.62
N ASN A 203 3.78 -10.09 0.63
CA ASN A 203 5.24 -10.09 0.75
C ASN A 203 5.76 -8.71 1.18
N ASN A 204 6.70 -8.67 2.13
CA ASN A 204 7.19 -7.44 2.72
C ASN A 204 7.71 -6.41 1.70
N SER A 205 8.40 -6.85 0.64
CA SER A 205 8.92 -5.93 -0.39
C SER A 205 7.80 -5.29 -1.18
N PHE A 206 6.83 -6.10 -1.63
CA PHE A 206 5.63 -5.62 -2.31
C PHE A 206 4.81 -4.70 -1.40
N TRP A 207 4.57 -5.12 -0.15
CA TRP A 207 3.75 -4.37 0.79
C TRP A 207 4.32 -3.00 1.09
N LYS A 208 5.64 -2.91 1.34
CA LYS A 208 6.33 -1.63 1.53
C LYS A 208 6.19 -0.73 0.30
N SER A 209 6.38 -1.28 -0.90
CA SER A 209 6.19 -0.56 -2.16
C SER A 209 4.76 -0.03 -2.28
N LEU A 210 3.76 -0.87 -1.98
CA LEU A 210 2.34 -0.50 -2.03
C LEU A 210 2.05 0.66 -1.08
N THR A 211 2.42 0.51 0.20
CA THR A 211 2.13 1.53 1.21
C THR A 211 2.86 2.85 0.97
N ALA A 212 4.04 2.82 0.33
CA ALA A 212 4.78 4.02 -0.03
C ALA A 212 4.17 4.77 -1.21
N THR A 213 3.38 4.10 -2.05
CA THR A 213 2.91 4.63 -3.34
C THR A 213 1.40 4.80 -3.43
N ARG A 214 0.63 4.21 -2.51
CA ARG A 214 -0.84 4.27 -2.53
C ARG A 214 -1.41 5.69 -2.49
N GLU A 215 -0.65 6.68 -2.03
CA GLU A 215 -1.03 8.10 -2.03
C GLU A 215 -0.55 8.86 -3.28
N GLU A 216 0.39 8.29 -4.05
CA GLU A 216 0.94 8.91 -5.25
C GLU A 216 0.03 8.73 -6.48
N PHE A 217 -0.92 7.80 -6.42
CA PHE A 217 -1.89 7.50 -7.46
C PHE A 217 -3.31 7.86 -6.98
N PRO A 218 -3.74 9.14 -7.11
CA PRO A 218 -5.09 9.52 -6.72
C PRO A 218 -6.13 8.79 -7.58
N TYR A 219 -7.21 8.37 -6.92
CA TYR A 219 -8.37 7.68 -7.48
C TYR A 219 -9.27 8.63 -8.29
#